data_AF-D5GGV8-F1
#
_entry.id   AF-D5GGV8-F1
#
_cell.length_a   1.000
_cell.length_b   1.000
_cell.length_c   1.000
_cell.angle_alpha   90.00
_cell.angle_beta   90.00
_cell.angle_gamma   90.00
#
_symmetry.space_group_name_H-M   'P 1'
#
loop_
_entity.id
_entity.type
_entity.pdbx_description
1 polymer ?
#
loop_
_entity_poly.entity_id
_entity_poly.type
_entity_poly.pdbx_seq_one_letter_code
_entity_poly.pdbx_strand_id
1 'polypeptide(L)' 'MCRKTTCSKCSGTTWVGCGAHIPQVMERVPKNQWCKCPGGGDGGYPPGGSWCLIS' A
#
# COMPACT_ATOMS: atom_id res chain seq x y z
N MET A 1 8.39 -11.51 -1.71
CA MET A 1 7.94 -11.29 -0.33
C MET A 1 7.17 -9.97 -0.27
N CYS A 2 5.90 -9.97 0.14
CA CYS A 2 5.19 -8.71 0.33
C CYS A 2 5.62 -8.06 1.64
N ARG A 3 5.81 -6.73 1.65
CA ARG A 3 6.17 -5.98 2.86
C ARG A 3 5.51 -4.61 2.87
N LYS A 4 5.33 -4.04 4.07
CA LYS A 4 4.88 -2.65 4.22
C LYS A 4 6.01 -1.68 3.86
N THR A 5 5.65 -0.56 3.27
CA THR A 5 6.57 0.56 2.97
C THR A 5 5.80 1.86 3.06
N THR A 6 6.50 2.99 3.18
CA THR A 6 5.87 4.31 3.15
C THR A 6 5.85 4.82 1.71
N CYS A 7 4.74 5.41 1.29
CA CYS A 7 4.63 6.11 0.02
C CYS A 7 5.34 7.46 0.12
N SER A 8 6.28 7.74 -0.78
CA SER A 8 7.02 9.01 -0.78
C SER A 8 6.16 10.23 -1.15
N LYS A 9 5.01 10.02 -1.80
CA LYS A 9 4.14 11.09 -2.31
C LYS A 9 3.11 11.59 -1.30
N CYS A 10 2.47 10.68 -0.58
CA CYS A 10 1.44 11.01 0.42
C CYS A 10 1.87 10.72 1.86
N SER A 11 3.07 10.19 2.08
CA SER A 11 3.58 9.74 3.38
C SER A 11 2.75 8.66 4.08
N GLY A 12 1.74 8.11 3.40
CA GLY A 12 0.92 7.01 3.89
C GLY A 12 1.61 5.66 3.76
N THR A 13 1.20 4.71 4.59
CA THR A 13 1.68 3.33 4.55
C THR A 13 1.03 2.57 3.40
N THR A 14 1.86 1.94 2.58
CA THR A 14 1.48 1.07 1.46
C THR A 14 2.23 -0.27 1.59
N TRP A 15 2.09 -1.15 0.61
CA TRP A 15 2.73 -2.45 0.54
C TRP A 15 3.46 -2.60 -0.80
N VAL A 16 4.55 -3.36 -0.84
CA VAL A 16 5.23 -3.72 -2.10
C VAL A 16 5.38 -5.24 -2.16
N GLY A 17 5.28 -5.81 -3.36
CA GLY A 17 5.37 -7.26 -3.59
C GLY A 17 4.39 -7.74 -4.65
N CYS A 18 4.04 -9.03 -4.61
CA CYS A 18 3.19 -9.71 -5.60
C CYS A 18 1.68 -9.54 -5.38
N GLY A 19 1.24 -8.82 -4.34
CA GLY A 19 -0.19 -8.57 -4.09
C GLY A 19 -0.97 -9.70 -3.41
N ALA A 20 -0.45 -10.93 -3.39
CA ALA A 20 -1.15 -12.07 -2.75
C ALA A 20 -1.23 -11.98 -1.21
N HIS A 21 -0.42 -11.13 -0.57
CA HIS A 21 -0.29 -11.08 0.90
C HIS A 21 -0.61 -9.71 1.50
N ILE A 22 -1.30 -8.84 0.74
CA ILE A 22 -1.71 -7.50 1.18
C ILE A 22 -2.45 -7.51 2.54
N PRO A 23 -3.46 -8.37 2.78
CA PRO A 23 -4.18 -8.36 4.05
C PRO A 23 -3.26 -8.63 5.25
N GLN A 24 -2.32 -9.56 5.12
CA GLN A 24 -1.37 -9.88 6.19
C GLN A 24 -0.37 -8.72 6.44
N VAL A 25 0.03 -8.02 5.40
CA VAL A 25 0.95 -6.88 5.50
C VAL A 25 0.26 -5.65 6.12
N MET A 26 -1.01 -5.45 5.80
CA MET A 26 -1.81 -4.30 6.23
C MET A 26 -2.61 -4.54 7.52
N GLU A 27 -2.67 -5.78 8.03
CA GLU A 27 -3.31 -6.15 9.32
C GLU A 27 -3.00 -5.17 10.45
N ARG A 28 -1.71 -4.84 10.61
CA ARG A 28 -1.21 -4.02 11.72
C ARG A 28 -1.19 -2.53 11.42
N VAL A 29 -1.73 -2.13 10.27
CA VAL A 29 -1.74 -0.75 9.80
C VAL A 29 -3.18 -0.27 9.81
N PRO A 30 -3.56 0.70 10.65
CA PRO A 30 -4.93 1.21 10.65
C PRO A 30 -5.23 1.93 9.34
N LYS A 31 -6.47 1.84 8.86
CA LYS A 31 -6.91 2.42 7.57
C LYS A 31 -6.59 3.90 7.40
N ASN A 32 -6.59 4.67 8.49
CA ASN A 32 -6.21 6.09 8.48
C ASN A 32 -4.75 6.31 8.03
N GLN A 33 -3.85 5.38 8.36
CA GLN A 33 -2.43 5.44 8.00
C GLN A 33 -2.18 4.90 6.58
N TRP A 34 -3.19 4.42 5.85
CA TRP A 34 -3.01 3.85 4.52
C TRP A 34 -2.72 4.93 3.48
N CYS A 35 -1.97 4.57 2.45
CA CYS A 35 -1.76 5.40 1.28
C CYS A 35 -3.11 5.74 0.63
N LYS A 36 -3.36 7.04 0.43
CA LYS A 36 -4.59 7.57 -0.17
C LYS A 36 -4.41 8.00 -1.62
N CYS A 37 -3.28 7.67 -2.25
CA CYS A 37 -3.03 8.04 -3.63
C CYS A 37 -4.06 7.35 -4.56
N PRO A 38 -4.51 8.04 -5.62
CA PRO A 38 -5.35 7.44 -6.64
C PRO A 38 -4.53 6.40 -7.40
N GLY A 39 -4.95 5.13 -7.34
CA GLY A 39 -4.28 4.00 -7.98
C GLY A 39 -4.99 2.73 -7.55
N GLY A 40 -5.33 1.87 -8.51
CA GLY A 40 -6.17 0.68 -8.28
C GLY A 40 -5.69 -0.14 -7.08
N GLY A 41 -6.45 -0.05 -6.00
CA GLY A 41 -6.28 -0.89 -4.83
C GLY A 41 -6.94 -2.24 -5.06
N ASP A 42 -6.23 -3.33 -4.80
CA ASP A 42 -6.81 -4.66 -4.89
C ASP A 42 -7.66 -4.95 -3.65
N GLY A 43 -8.93 -5.32 -3.84
CA GLY A 43 -9.82 -5.74 -2.74
C GLY A 43 -10.08 -4.69 -1.64
N GLY A 44 -9.94 -3.39 -1.93
CA GLY A 44 -10.16 -2.31 -0.97
C GLY A 44 -8.95 -1.93 -0.11
N TYR A 45 -7.76 -2.46 -0.44
CA TYR A 45 -6.48 -2.04 0.13
C TYR A 45 -5.84 -0.91 -0.67
N PRO A 46 -4.88 -0.14 -0.10
CA PRO A 46 -4.20 0.91 -0.85
C PRO A 46 -3.44 0.34 -2.06
N PRO A 47 -3.18 1.15 -3.10
CA PRO A 47 -2.36 0.72 -4.23
C PRO A 47 -0.98 0.28 -3.74
N GLY A 48 -0.38 -0.68 -4.44
CA GLY A 48 0.99 -1.10 -4.18
C GLY A 48 1.98 0.05 -4.32
N GLY A 49 3.05 0.04 -3.54
CA GLY A 49 4.05 1.10 -3.46
C GLY A 49 4.74 1.39 -4.78
N SER A 50 4.77 0.42 -5.72
CA SER A 50 5.15 0.65 -7.11
C SER A 50 4.34 1.79 -7.72
N TRP A 51 3.04 1.87 -7.48
CA TRP A 51 2.20 2.97 -7.96
C TRP A 51 2.62 4.35 -7.40
N CYS A 52 3.07 4.40 -6.14
CA CYS A 52 3.59 5.63 -5.55
C CYS A 52 4.99 6.03 -6.04
N LEU A 53 5.71 5.15 -6.72
CA LEU A 53 7.06 5.40 -7.23
C LEU A 53 7.07 5.91 -8.67
N ILE A 54 5.98 5.72 -9.42
CA ILE A 54 5.90 6.02 -10.87
C ILE A 54 5.13 7.33 -11.13
N SER A 55 4.67 8.04 -10.08
CA SER A 55 3.83 9.25 -10.20
C SER A 55 4.33 10.42 -9.39
#